data_AF-A0A7Z9QUR0-F1
#
_entry.id   AF-A0A7Z9QUR0-F1
#
_cell.length_a   1.000
_cell.length_b   1.000
_cell.length_c   1.000
_cell.angle_alpha   90.00
_cell.angle_beta   90.00
_cell.angle_gamma   90.00
#
_symmetry.space_group_name_H-M   'P 1'
#
loop_
_entity.id
_entity.type
_entity.pdbx_description
1 polymer ?
#
loop_
_entity_poly.entity_id
_entity_poly.type
_entity_poly.pdbx_seq_one_letter_code
_entity_poly.pdbx_strand_id
1 'polypeptide(L)'
;MFRIAIYSTVFFLVVFSCVHADVLFVDDFEDSPVGKSPQKWEHLEFGPGNKEITVEKDPTNAKNKVVKTTGIGLYIPKASGREDWKDYIWDFDWMWENDSFVGTIYRVEGGLKGAESHYHVSRRTGGKEIHIYTRKAGGWNRVAGGSMDNKSKV
;
A
#
# COMPACT_ATOMS: atom_id res chain seq x y z
N MET A 1 11.16 0.40 -51.32
CA MET A 1 10.63 1.42 -50.38
C MET A 1 9.77 0.82 -49.27
N PHE A 2 8.82 -0.09 -49.55
CA PHE A 2 7.91 -0.67 -48.54
C PHE A 2 8.58 -1.39 -47.35
N ARG A 3 9.70 -2.12 -47.59
CA ARG A 3 10.41 -2.84 -46.51
C ARG A 3 11.12 -1.93 -45.52
N ILE A 4 11.65 -0.79 -45.98
CA ILE A 4 12.34 0.18 -45.12
C ILE A 4 11.34 0.85 -44.16
N ALA A 5 10.13 1.17 -44.65
CA ALA A 5 9.07 1.72 -43.81
C ALA A 5 8.67 0.76 -42.68
N ILE A 6 8.54 -0.54 -42.96
CA ILE A 6 8.19 -1.55 -41.94
C ILE A 6 9.28 -1.68 -40.87
N TYR A 7 10.56 -1.75 -41.26
CA TYR A 7 11.66 -1.84 -40.29
C TYR A 7 11.77 -0.55 -39.44
N SER A 8 11.56 0.62 -40.03
CA SER A 8 11.51 1.89 -39.29
C SER A 8 10.34 1.95 -38.32
N THR A 9 9.14 1.49 -38.69
CA THR A 9 7.97 1.46 -37.80
C THR A 9 8.14 0.48 -36.65
N VAL A 10 8.69 -0.72 -36.90
CA VAL A 10 8.97 -1.72 -35.85
C VAL A 10 10.05 -1.21 -34.90
N PHE A 11 11.12 -0.58 -35.42
CA PHE A 11 12.14 0.04 -34.58
C PHE A 11 11.57 1.17 -33.71
N PHE A 12 10.69 2.01 -34.27
CA PHE A 12 10.02 3.07 -33.51
C PHE A 12 9.13 2.50 -32.40
N LEU A 13 8.37 1.43 -32.66
CA LEU A 13 7.52 0.80 -31.66
C LEU A 13 8.33 0.14 -30.53
N VAL A 14 9.49 -0.45 -30.82
CA VAL A 14 10.35 -1.12 -29.82
C VAL A 14 11.11 -0.10 -28.96
N VAL A 15 11.58 1.01 -29.53
CA VAL A 15 12.32 2.03 -28.78
C VAL A 15 11.39 2.85 -27.87
N PHE A 16 10.14 3.07 -28.27
CA PHE A 16 9.16 3.84 -27.47
C PHE A 16 8.38 3.00 -26.44
N SER A 17 8.54 1.68 -26.40
CA SER A 17 7.88 0.82 -25.41
C SER A 17 8.68 0.61 -24.12
N CYS A 18 9.85 1.25 -23.98
CA CYS A 18 10.53 1.39 -22.69
C CYS A 18 9.85 2.48 -21.84
N VAL A 19 8.61 2.21 -21.41
CA VAL A 19 7.95 3.01 -20.39
C VAL A 19 8.71 2.77 -19.09
N HIS A 20 9.53 3.74 -18.68
CA HIS A 20 10.24 3.69 -17.42
C HIS A 20 9.21 3.93 -16.32
N ALA A 21 9.02 2.96 -15.43
CA ALA A 21 8.24 3.15 -14.22
C ALA A 21 9.13 3.84 -13.18
N ASP A 22 8.72 5.01 -12.70
CA ASP A 22 9.41 5.69 -11.63
C ASP A 22 9.17 4.98 -10.29
N VAL A 23 10.22 4.85 -9.49
CA VAL A 23 10.10 4.41 -8.11
C VAL A 23 9.63 5.59 -7.27
N LEU A 24 8.35 5.57 -6.91
CA LEU A 24 7.70 6.68 -6.21
C LEU A 24 8.03 6.69 -4.70
N PHE A 25 8.16 5.51 -4.09
CA PHE A 25 8.44 5.35 -2.67
C PHE A 25 8.90 3.93 -2.35
N VAL A 26 9.86 3.80 -1.43
CA VAL A 26 10.31 2.52 -0.87
C VAL A 26 10.62 2.71 0.61
N ASP A 27 10.17 1.78 1.44
CA ASP A 27 10.59 1.68 2.83
C ASP A 27 10.62 0.22 3.28
N ASP A 28 11.80 -0.27 3.62
CA ASP A 28 12.05 -1.56 4.26
C ASP A 28 12.17 -1.44 5.79
N PHE A 29 12.01 -0.22 6.32
CA PHE A 29 12.12 0.14 7.74
C PHE A 29 13.50 0.01 8.36
N GLU A 30 14.53 -0.38 7.61
CA GLU A 30 15.87 -0.65 8.15
C GLU A 30 16.56 0.62 8.67
N ASP A 31 16.23 1.78 8.11
CA ASP A 31 16.72 3.08 8.60
C ASP A 31 15.99 3.58 9.85
N SER A 32 14.85 2.96 10.22
CA SER A 32 14.04 3.43 11.34
C SER A 32 14.47 2.79 12.68
N PRO A 33 14.49 3.54 13.80
CA PRO A 33 14.80 2.99 15.12
C PRO A 33 13.69 2.07 15.65
N VAL A 34 14.08 0.94 16.24
CA VAL A 34 13.14 0.04 16.95
C VAL A 34 12.48 0.76 18.12
N GLY A 35 11.19 0.53 18.32
CA GLY A 35 10.38 1.16 19.38
C GLY A 35 9.92 2.58 19.04
N LYS A 36 10.09 3.02 17.79
CA LYS A 36 9.65 4.34 17.30
C LYS A 36 8.73 4.18 16.08
N SER A 37 8.00 5.24 15.77
CA SER A 37 7.19 5.33 14.56
C SER A 37 8.10 5.44 13.32
N PRO A 38 7.74 4.82 12.19
CA PRO A 38 8.56 4.81 10.99
C PRO A 38 8.66 6.22 10.38
N GLN A 39 9.87 6.60 9.97
CA GLN A 39 10.18 8.00 9.67
C GLN A 39 9.57 8.49 8.35
N LYS A 40 9.52 7.60 7.34
CA LYS A 40 9.06 7.88 5.97
C LYS A 40 7.53 7.85 5.83
N TRP A 41 6.79 7.68 6.93
CA TRP A 41 5.34 7.57 6.94
C TRP A 41 4.70 8.67 7.78
N GLU A 42 3.54 9.15 7.35
CA GLU A 42 2.70 10.10 8.08
C GLU A 42 1.45 9.41 8.61
N HIS A 43 1.12 9.68 9.87
CA HIS A 43 -0.08 9.17 10.52
C HIS A 43 -1.28 9.99 10.07
N LEU A 44 -2.35 9.32 9.66
CA LEU A 44 -3.65 9.93 9.38
C LEU A 44 -4.59 9.72 10.57
N GLU A 45 -5.17 10.81 11.07
CA GLU A 45 -6.24 10.72 12.05
C GLU A 45 -7.55 10.33 11.35
N PHE A 46 -7.96 9.07 11.53
CA PHE A 46 -9.19 8.52 10.95
C PHE A 46 -10.36 8.54 11.94
N GLY A 47 -10.07 8.55 13.24
CA GLY A 47 -11.07 8.60 14.29
C GLY A 47 -10.49 8.31 15.68
N PRO A 48 -11.34 8.35 16.72
CA PRO A 48 -10.94 8.02 18.08
C PRO A 48 -10.47 6.55 18.15
N GLY A 49 -9.32 6.32 18.78
CA GLY A 49 -8.76 4.99 18.97
C GLY A 49 -7.71 4.56 17.94
N ASN A 50 -7.33 5.45 16.99
CA ASN A 50 -6.16 5.21 16.16
C ASN A 50 -4.91 4.99 17.03
N LYS A 51 -4.11 3.99 16.66
CA LYS A 51 -2.88 3.60 17.35
C LYS A 51 -1.70 3.86 16.44
N GLU A 52 -0.60 4.30 17.04
CA GLU A 52 0.64 4.46 16.30
C GLU A 52 1.16 3.10 15.84
N ILE A 53 1.77 3.06 14.66
CA ILE A 53 2.57 1.91 14.24
C ILE A 53 3.98 2.06 14.79
N THR A 54 4.56 0.96 15.24
CA THR A 54 5.89 0.93 15.85
C THR A 54 6.81 0.01 15.05
N VAL A 55 8.05 0.43 14.85
CA VAL A 55 9.08 -0.43 14.26
C VAL A 55 9.52 -1.47 15.30
N GLU A 56 9.41 -2.74 14.94
CA GLU A 56 9.86 -3.88 15.73
C GLU A 56 10.87 -4.72 14.92
N LYS A 57 11.56 -5.65 15.59
CA LYS A 57 12.34 -6.67 14.89
C LYS A 57 11.38 -7.66 14.23
N ASP A 58 11.71 -8.10 13.02
CA ASP A 58 10.96 -9.17 12.36
C ASP A 58 10.97 -10.44 13.24
N PRO A 59 9.80 -11.01 13.57
CA PRO A 59 9.69 -12.18 14.44
C PRO A 59 10.26 -13.47 13.82
N THR A 60 10.38 -13.53 12.49
CA THR A 60 10.91 -14.69 11.74
C THR A 60 12.38 -14.52 11.39
N ASN A 61 12.88 -13.29 11.34
CA ASN A 61 14.28 -12.97 11.09
C ASN A 61 14.73 -11.71 11.84
N ALA A 62 15.26 -11.86 13.05
CA ALA A 62 15.65 -10.74 13.91
C ALA A 62 16.76 -9.80 13.35
N LYS A 63 17.31 -10.08 12.16
CA LYS A 63 18.19 -9.16 11.41
C LYS A 63 17.43 -8.10 10.62
N ASN A 64 16.15 -8.32 10.36
CA ASN A 64 15.26 -7.40 9.64
C ASN A 64 14.35 -6.66 10.63
N LYS A 65 13.76 -5.57 10.16
CA LYS A 65 12.75 -4.77 10.86
C LYS A 65 11.42 -4.79 10.12
N VAL A 66 10.35 -4.62 10.89
CA VAL A 66 8.98 -4.52 10.40
C VAL A 66 8.25 -3.43 11.15
N VAL A 67 7.13 -2.97 10.61
CA VAL A 67 6.17 -2.16 11.36
C VAL A 67 5.06 -3.04 11.90
N LYS A 68 4.65 -2.77 13.14
CA LYS A 68 3.55 -3.45 13.80
C LYS A 68 2.53 -2.43 14.28
N THR A 69 1.27 -2.84 14.24
CA THR A 69 0.17 -2.10 14.86
C THR A 69 -0.71 -3.07 15.65
N THR A 70 -1.25 -2.58 16.76
CA THR A 70 -2.32 -3.25 17.51
C THR A 70 -3.55 -2.36 17.48
N GLY A 71 -4.58 -2.74 16.73
CA GLY A 71 -5.74 -1.87 16.45
C GLY A 71 -5.64 -1.19 15.08
N ILE A 72 -6.20 0.02 14.96
CA ILE A 72 -6.24 0.76 13.69
C ILE A 72 -5.07 1.75 13.65
N GLY A 73 -4.07 1.48 12.80
CA GLY A 73 -3.02 2.43 12.46
C GLY A 73 -3.10 2.80 10.98
N LEU A 74 -3.44 4.05 10.66
CA LEU A 74 -3.60 4.49 9.26
C LEU A 74 -2.43 5.39 8.86
N TYR A 75 -1.58 4.90 7.97
CA TYR A 75 -0.37 5.62 7.57
C TYR A 75 -0.25 5.66 6.06
N ILE A 76 0.33 6.76 5.55
CA ILE A 76 0.63 6.95 4.13
C ILE A 76 2.07 7.45 3.94
N PRO A 77 2.66 7.33 2.74
CA PRO A 77 4.01 7.81 2.48
C PRO A 77 4.17 9.31 2.66
N LYS A 78 5.30 9.70 3.26
CA LYS A 78 5.84 11.04 3.11
C LYS A 78 6.68 11.08 1.84
N ALA A 79 6.04 11.40 0.72
CA ALA A 79 6.70 11.52 -0.58
C ALA A 79 6.25 12.80 -1.30
N SER A 80 7.20 13.47 -1.96
CA SER A 80 6.91 14.65 -2.78
C SER A 80 5.99 14.29 -3.94
N GLY A 81 4.96 15.11 -4.19
CA GLY A 81 4.01 14.87 -5.29
C GLY A 81 3.07 13.67 -5.08
N ARG A 82 3.00 13.08 -3.87
CA ARG A 82 2.10 11.94 -3.56
C ARG A 82 0.65 12.19 -3.97
N GLU A 83 0.15 13.40 -3.75
CA GLU A 83 -1.23 13.80 -4.08
C GLU A 83 -1.53 13.71 -5.61
N ASP A 84 -0.49 13.76 -6.44
CA ASP A 84 -0.59 13.68 -7.90
C ASP A 84 -0.50 12.24 -8.42
N TRP A 85 -0.15 11.26 -7.58
CA TRP A 85 -0.05 9.86 -8.01
C TRP A 85 -1.40 9.31 -8.45
N LYS A 86 -1.51 8.96 -9.73
CA LYS A 86 -2.72 8.37 -10.30
C LYS A 86 -2.54 6.89 -10.56
N ASP A 87 -1.55 6.50 -11.35
CA ASP A 87 -1.35 5.12 -11.75
C ASP A 87 -0.02 4.60 -11.20
N TYR A 88 -0.10 3.59 -10.33
CA TYR A 88 1.05 3.03 -9.65
C TYR A 88 0.76 1.61 -9.16
N ILE A 89 1.84 0.88 -8.90
CA ILE A 89 1.81 -0.40 -8.19
C ILE A 89 2.10 -0.11 -6.72
N TRP A 90 1.36 -0.78 -5.85
CA TRP A 90 1.41 -0.60 -4.41
C TRP A 90 1.54 -1.98 -3.77
N ASP A 91 2.73 -2.29 -3.28
CA ASP A 91 3.13 -3.65 -2.88
C ASP A 91 3.66 -3.68 -1.45
N PHE A 92 3.26 -4.72 -0.71
CA PHE A 92 3.55 -4.87 0.72
C PHE A 92 3.65 -6.35 1.10
N ASP A 93 4.66 -6.65 1.91
CA ASP A 93 4.71 -7.89 2.66
C ASP A 93 3.93 -7.74 3.97
N TRP A 94 2.89 -8.54 4.15
CA TRP A 94 2.08 -8.52 5.37
C TRP A 94 2.25 -9.81 6.16
N MET A 95 2.40 -9.64 7.46
CA MET A 95 2.30 -10.70 8.44
C MET A 95 1.12 -10.39 9.37
N TRP A 96 0.33 -11.41 9.70
CA TRP A 96 -0.85 -11.25 10.53
C TRP A 96 -1.05 -12.40 11.50
N GLU A 97 -1.64 -12.10 12.65
CA GLU A 97 -2.16 -13.12 13.56
C GLU A 97 -3.42 -13.78 12.97
N ASN A 98 -3.73 -15.00 13.44
CA ASN A 98 -4.96 -15.68 13.05
C ASN A 98 -6.17 -14.78 13.39
N ASP A 99 -7.07 -14.64 12.42
CA ASP A 99 -8.27 -13.80 12.54
C ASP A 99 -8.05 -12.26 12.66
N SER A 100 -6.94 -11.71 12.14
CA SER A 100 -6.74 -10.26 12.15
C SER A 100 -7.28 -9.52 10.91
N PHE A 101 -7.54 -8.22 11.09
CA PHE A 101 -7.80 -7.27 10.00
C PHE A 101 -6.49 -6.57 9.62
N VAL A 102 -6.09 -6.66 8.35
CA VAL A 102 -4.95 -5.93 7.80
C VAL A 102 -5.34 -5.37 6.43
N GLY A 103 -4.93 -4.14 6.18
CA GLY A 103 -5.38 -3.38 5.02
C GLY A 103 -4.40 -2.29 4.63
N THR A 104 -4.58 -1.77 3.43
CA THR A 104 -3.90 -0.56 2.97
C THR A 104 -4.86 0.33 2.23
N ILE A 105 -4.57 1.63 2.25
CA ILE A 105 -5.32 2.66 1.53
C ILE A 105 -4.47 3.26 0.42
N TYR A 106 -5.13 3.68 -0.66
CA TYR A 106 -4.46 4.22 -1.83
C TYR A 106 -5.37 5.25 -2.53
N ARG A 107 -4.77 6.16 -3.32
CA ARG A 107 -5.39 7.36 -3.88
C ARG A 107 -6.20 8.13 -2.83
N VAL A 108 -5.52 8.54 -1.77
CA VAL A 108 -6.11 9.33 -0.69
C VAL A 108 -6.27 10.76 -1.16
N GLU A 109 -7.50 11.29 -1.04
CA GLU A 109 -7.84 12.66 -1.37
C GLU A 109 -8.34 13.40 -0.12
N GLY A 110 -8.16 14.72 -0.07
CA GLY A 110 -8.56 15.55 1.08
C GLY A 110 -7.48 15.74 2.15
N GLY A 111 -6.28 15.19 1.92
CA GLY A 111 -5.09 15.39 2.76
C GLY A 111 -5.20 14.81 4.17
N LEU A 112 -4.32 15.28 5.07
CA LEU A 112 -4.15 14.77 6.45
C LEU A 112 -5.39 14.86 7.34
N LYS A 113 -6.35 15.71 7.00
CA LYS A 113 -7.58 15.94 7.80
C LYS A 113 -8.67 14.91 7.57
N GLY A 114 -8.50 14.03 6.59
CA GLY A 114 -9.49 13.00 6.41
C GLY A 114 -9.19 12.27 5.15
N ALA A 115 -8.80 11.00 5.31
CA ALA A 115 -9.01 9.98 4.31
C ALA A 115 -10.52 9.82 3.99
N GLU A 116 -11.27 10.91 3.77
CA GLU A 116 -12.70 11.01 3.45
C GLU A 116 -12.99 10.35 2.12
N SER A 117 -12.01 10.41 1.21
CA SER A 117 -12.03 9.76 -0.08
C SER A 117 -10.74 8.96 -0.28
N HIS A 118 -10.88 7.64 -0.44
CA HIS A 118 -9.77 6.73 -0.78
C HIS A 118 -10.31 5.38 -1.24
N TYR A 119 -9.43 4.57 -1.82
CA TYR A 119 -9.65 3.14 -1.95
C TYR A 119 -8.98 2.41 -0.81
N HIS A 120 -9.56 1.28 -0.41
CA HIS A 120 -9.08 0.47 0.68
C HIS A 120 -9.16 -1.00 0.28
N VAL A 121 -8.03 -1.71 0.35
CA VAL A 121 -7.99 -3.16 0.25
C VAL A 121 -7.73 -3.72 1.63
N SER A 122 -8.53 -4.69 2.06
CA SER A 122 -8.30 -5.36 3.35
C SER A 122 -8.64 -6.83 3.31
N ARG A 123 -7.81 -7.60 4.03
CA ARG A 123 -8.20 -8.92 4.53
C ARG A 123 -9.26 -8.73 5.61
N ARG A 124 -10.34 -9.50 5.52
CA ARG A 124 -11.45 -9.43 6.48
C ARG A 124 -11.22 -10.36 7.66
N THR A 125 -11.83 -10.00 8.79
CA THR A 125 -12.03 -10.92 9.93
C THR A 125 -12.66 -12.22 9.43
N GLY A 126 -12.24 -13.33 10.00
CA GLY A 126 -12.43 -14.71 9.54
C GLY A 126 -11.31 -15.19 8.63
N GLY A 127 -10.54 -14.26 8.04
CA GLY A 127 -9.31 -14.53 7.33
C GLY A 127 -9.45 -15.23 5.98
N LYS A 128 -10.67 -15.34 5.46
CA LYS A 128 -11.01 -16.11 4.26
C LYS A 128 -11.34 -15.23 3.06
N GLU A 129 -11.40 -13.92 3.25
CA GLU A 129 -11.84 -12.98 2.22
C GLU A 129 -10.93 -11.75 2.17
N ILE A 130 -10.72 -11.26 0.95
CA ILE A 130 -10.14 -9.94 0.69
C ILE A 130 -11.18 -9.10 -0.02
N HIS A 131 -11.41 -7.89 0.48
CA HIS A 131 -12.38 -6.95 -0.08
C HIS A 131 -11.69 -5.66 -0.51
N ILE A 132 -12.21 -5.07 -1.58
CA ILE A 132 -11.87 -3.74 -2.04
C ILE A 132 -13.08 -2.84 -1.76
N TYR A 133 -12.81 -1.72 -1.11
CA TYR A 133 -13.80 -0.70 -0.79
C TYR A 133 -13.39 0.65 -1.37
N THR A 134 -14.38 1.49 -1.61
CA THR A 134 -14.21 2.94 -1.73
C THR A 134 -14.78 3.60 -0.49
N ARG A 135 -14.06 4.58 0.05
CA ARG A 135 -14.62 5.59 0.95
C ARG A 135 -14.86 6.87 0.16
N LYS A 136 -16.00 7.52 0.37
CA LYS A 136 -16.31 8.87 -0.17
C LYS A 136 -17.17 9.63 0.83
N ALA A 137 -16.75 10.83 1.21
CA ALA A 137 -17.44 11.68 2.20
C ALA A 137 -17.85 10.92 3.47
N GLY A 138 -16.97 10.04 3.96
CA GLY A 138 -17.22 9.22 5.15
C GLY A 138 -17.97 7.91 4.93
N GLY A 139 -18.68 7.76 3.80
CA GLY A 139 -19.43 6.55 3.46
C GLY A 139 -18.57 5.45 2.83
N TRP A 140 -18.88 4.19 3.14
CA TRP A 140 -18.17 3.01 2.65
C TRP A 140 -19.01 2.24 1.63
N ASN A 141 -18.40 1.86 0.51
CA ASN A 141 -19.01 0.98 -0.49
C ASN A 141 -18.04 -0.13 -0.90
N ARG A 142 -18.52 -1.37 -0.96
CA ARG A 142 -17.71 -2.50 -1.47
C ARG A 142 -17.71 -2.45 -3.00
N VAL A 143 -16.51 -2.45 -3.58
CA VAL A 143 -16.31 -2.51 -5.04
C VAL A 143 -16.21 -3.96 -5.50
N ALA A 144 -15.42 -4.75 -4.77
CA ALA A 144 -15.15 -6.14 -5.13
C ALA A 144 -14.74 -6.95 -3.90
N GLY A 145 -14.62 -8.25 -4.09
CA GLY A 145 -13.88 -9.11 -3.18
C GLY A 145 -13.86 -10.54 -3.66
N GLY A 146 -13.09 -11.36 -2.97
CA GLY A 146 -12.95 -12.77 -3.29
C GLY A 146 -12.40 -13.55 -2.12
N SER A 147 -12.44 -14.87 -2.27
CA SER A 147 -11.85 -15.76 -1.28
C SER A 147 -10.32 -15.66 -1.30
N MET A 148 -9.73 -15.77 -0.12
CA MET A 148 -8.29 -15.80 0.09
C MET A 148 -7.96 -17.06 0.89
N ASP A 149 -6.92 -17.77 0.43
CA ASP A 149 -6.40 -18.93 1.16
C ASP A 149 -5.83 -18.47 2.50
N ASN A 150 -6.45 -18.89 3.61
CA ASN A 150 -5.96 -18.59 4.96
C ASN A 150 -4.83 -19.55 5.37
N LYS A 151 -3.78 -19.64 4.57
CA LYS A 151 -2.57 -20.39 4.94
C LYS A 151 -1.61 -19.45 5.68
N SER A 152 -1.98 -19.06 6.89
CA SER A 152 -1.00 -18.48 7.81
C SER A 152 0.05 -19.56 8.07
N LYS A 153 1.29 -19.34 7.62
CA LYS A 153 2.44 -20.22 7.86
C LYS A 153 3.40 -19.60 8.88
N VAL A 154 2.86 -19.05 9.96
CA VAL A 154 3.66 -18.67 11.12
C VAL A 154 3.63 -19.82 12.12
#